data_AF-A0A9E3GZ54-F1
#
_entry.id   AF-A0A9E3GZ54-F1
#
_cell.length_a   1.000
_cell.length_b   1.000
_cell.length_c   1.000
_cell.angle_alpha   90.00
_cell.angle_beta   90.00
_cell.angle_gamma   90.00
#
_symmetry.space_group_name_H-M   'P 1'
#
loop_
_entity.id
_entity.type
_entity.pdbx_description
1 polymer ?
#
loop_
_entity_poly.entity_id
_entity_poly.type
_entity_poly.pdbx_seq_one_letter_code
_entity_poly.pdbx_strand_id
1 'polypeptide(L)'
;MEAIDELTADLGWRETELALLKVFFQRQDVTQRQHDVLARAAWSLLYAHYEGYAKFCLTLFFDRAARLMESCGPLPQKTKEYALFSEMKRIRSLPAADFLHTLETFATTTGSQKPRFPDVDTKSNLWPNVLEDLLAFADISCPSVDKNRVLLKTLVGKRNGIAHGQAVSASYPDYLKQEKAVYEVMYDLAYQVDARLKAEPFTAPAVSI
;
A
#
# COMPACT_ATOMS: atom_id res chain seq x y z
N MET A 1 -18.76 -10.29 -0.42
CA MET A 1 -17.88 -10.05 0.73
C MET A 1 -17.51 -8.59 0.72
N GLU A 2 -17.69 -7.89 1.83
CA GLU A 2 -17.36 -6.45 1.89
C GLU A 2 -15.84 -6.23 1.80
N ALA A 3 -15.39 -5.00 1.51
CA ALA A 3 -13.95 -4.73 1.45
C ALA A 3 -13.31 -4.91 2.83
N ILE A 4 -14.00 -4.41 3.86
CA ILE A 4 -13.54 -4.51 5.24
C ILE A 4 -13.35 -5.95 5.72
N ASP A 5 -14.16 -6.91 5.25
CA ASP A 5 -14.01 -8.32 5.63
C ASP A 5 -12.68 -8.90 5.12
N GLU A 6 -12.35 -8.63 3.85
CA GLU A 6 -11.08 -9.08 3.24
C GLU A 6 -9.87 -8.42 3.89
N LEU A 7 -9.96 -7.12 4.16
CA LEU A 7 -8.92 -6.34 4.84
C LEU A 7 -8.66 -6.88 6.25
N THR A 8 -9.73 -7.14 7.01
CA THR A 8 -9.62 -7.66 8.38
C THR A 8 -9.09 -9.09 8.41
N ALA A 9 -9.51 -9.93 7.46
CA ALA A 9 -9.00 -11.29 7.34
C ALA A 9 -7.49 -11.32 7.03
N ASP A 10 -7.00 -10.43 6.15
CA ASP A 10 -5.56 -10.33 5.87
C ASP A 10 -4.78 -9.74 7.06
N LEU A 11 -5.36 -8.83 7.84
CA LEU A 11 -4.72 -8.35 9.08
C LEU A 11 -4.52 -9.47 10.11
N GLY A 12 -5.53 -10.33 10.30
CA GLY A 12 -5.55 -11.28 11.39
C GLY A 12 -4.36 -12.25 11.41
N TRP A 13 -3.93 -12.76 10.25
CA TRP A 13 -2.78 -13.66 10.19
C TRP A 13 -1.45 -12.92 10.45
N ARG A 14 -1.33 -11.66 10.00
CA ARG A 14 -0.14 -10.82 10.23
C ARG A 14 0.01 -10.47 11.70
N GLU A 15 -1.09 -10.06 12.34
CA GLU A 15 -1.14 -9.78 13.77
C GLU A 15 -0.77 -11.01 14.60
N THR A 16 -1.28 -12.17 14.20
CA THR A 16 -0.95 -13.44 14.86
C THR A 16 0.55 -13.72 14.80
N GLU A 17 1.17 -13.55 13.63
CA GLU A 17 2.61 -13.78 13.45
C GLU A 17 3.46 -12.81 14.30
N LEU A 18 3.13 -11.52 14.28
CA LEU A 18 3.80 -10.49 15.09
C LEU A 18 3.58 -10.71 16.61
N ALA A 19 2.39 -11.16 17.02
CA ALA A 19 2.09 -11.47 18.41
C ALA A 19 2.91 -12.67 18.92
N LEU A 20 3.02 -13.73 18.13
CA LEU A 20 3.85 -14.90 18.46
C LEU A 20 5.32 -14.51 18.59
N LEU A 21 5.79 -13.60 17.74
CA LEU A 21 7.16 -13.10 17.82
C LEU A 21 7.46 -12.38 19.14
N LYS A 22 6.49 -11.60 19.65
CA LYS A 22 6.59 -10.96 20.98
C LYS A 22 6.71 -11.95 22.12
N VAL A 23 6.05 -13.11 22.04
CA VAL A 23 6.18 -14.16 23.06
C VAL A 23 7.63 -14.62 23.20
N PHE A 24 8.37 -14.72 22.09
CA PHE A 24 9.79 -15.09 22.15
C PHE A 24 10.67 -14.05 22.85
N PHE A 25 10.34 -12.75 22.77
CA PHE A 25 11.05 -11.71 23.52
C PHE A 25 10.81 -11.76 25.03
N GLN A 26 9.71 -12.36 25.48
CA GLN A 26 9.38 -12.46 26.92
C GLN A 26 10.00 -13.67 27.60
N ARG A 27 10.65 -14.55 26.85
CA ARG A 27 11.29 -15.75 27.38
C ARG A 27 12.52 -15.39 28.21
N GLN A 28 12.60 -15.95 29.42
CA GLN A 28 13.73 -15.72 30.34
C GLN A 28 14.95 -16.61 30.04
N ASP A 29 14.78 -17.65 29.22
CA ASP A 29 15.83 -18.60 28.85
C ASP A 29 16.62 -18.19 27.58
N VAL A 30 16.56 -16.90 27.22
CA VAL A 30 17.19 -16.34 26.02
C VAL A 30 18.39 -15.48 26.40
N THR A 31 19.55 -15.78 25.84
CA THR A 31 20.76 -14.98 26.04
C THR A 31 20.64 -13.61 25.34
N GLN A 32 21.43 -12.62 25.78
CA GLN A 32 21.45 -11.30 25.13
C GLN A 32 21.73 -11.39 23.62
N ARG A 33 22.68 -12.25 23.22
CA ARG A 33 23.01 -12.44 21.80
C ARG A 33 21.85 -13.01 20.99
N GLN A 34 21.10 -13.96 21.55
CA GLN A 34 19.91 -14.49 20.90
C GLN A 34 18.82 -13.43 20.81
N HIS A 35 18.68 -12.59 21.83
CA HIS A 35 17.74 -11.47 21.85
C HIS A 35 18.06 -10.42 20.78
N ASP A 36 19.34 -10.11 20.55
CA ASP A 36 19.77 -9.20 19.48
C ASP A 36 19.48 -9.76 18.09
N VAL A 37 19.69 -11.07 17.89
CA VAL A 37 19.32 -11.77 16.64
C VAL A 37 17.81 -11.75 16.43
N LEU A 38 17.04 -12.03 17.49
CA LEU A 38 15.58 -11.98 17.46
C LEU A 38 15.07 -10.57 17.13
N ALA A 39 15.68 -9.53 17.69
CA ALA A 39 15.34 -8.14 17.38
C ALA A 39 15.55 -7.79 15.91
N ARG A 40 16.63 -8.28 15.29
CA ARG A 40 16.88 -8.09 13.85
C ARG A 40 15.82 -8.82 13.00
N ALA A 41 15.52 -10.07 13.34
CA ALA A 41 14.49 -10.85 12.64
C ALA A 41 13.11 -10.18 12.76
N ALA A 42 12.76 -9.72 13.95
CA ALA A 42 11.51 -9.03 14.23
C ALA A 42 11.36 -7.72 13.47
N TRP A 43 12.43 -6.95 13.36
CA TRP A 43 12.43 -5.74 12.56
C TRP A 43 12.15 -6.01 11.08
N SER A 44 12.81 -7.03 10.52
CA SER A 44 12.61 -7.45 9.13
C SER A 44 11.19 -7.94 8.89
N LEU A 45 10.64 -8.75 9.80
CA LEU A 45 9.30 -9.30 9.68
C LEU A 45 8.22 -8.21 9.82
N LEU A 46 8.37 -7.30 10.78
CA LEU A 46 7.47 -6.15 10.94
C LEU A 46 7.43 -5.28 9.68
N TYR A 47 8.59 -5.00 9.08
CA TYR A 47 8.64 -4.30 7.81
C TYR A 47 7.91 -5.08 6.70
N ALA A 48 8.14 -6.40 6.59
CA ALA A 48 7.50 -7.22 5.57
C ALA A 48 5.96 -7.22 5.71
N HIS A 49 5.45 -7.24 6.94
CA HIS A 49 4.02 -7.11 7.18
C HIS A 49 3.48 -5.73 6.82
N TYR A 50 4.19 -4.66 7.18
CA TYR A 50 3.82 -3.29 6.83
C TYR A 50 3.73 -3.10 5.31
N GLU A 51 4.81 -3.41 4.58
CA GLU A 51 4.85 -3.26 3.12
C GLU A 51 3.84 -4.16 2.43
N GLY A 52 3.80 -5.44 2.83
CA GLY A 52 2.91 -6.42 2.24
C GLY A 52 1.44 -6.07 2.45
N TYR A 53 1.07 -5.55 3.62
CA TYR A 53 -0.31 -5.18 3.91
C TYR A 53 -0.71 -3.94 3.14
N ALA A 54 0.15 -2.91 3.10
CA ALA A 54 -0.15 -1.71 2.32
C ALA A 54 -0.31 -2.02 0.83
N LYS A 55 0.55 -2.88 0.28
CA LYS A 55 0.41 -3.38 -1.10
C LYS A 55 -0.91 -4.12 -1.30
N PHE A 56 -1.26 -5.02 -0.37
CA PHE A 56 -2.52 -5.76 -0.43
C PHE A 56 -3.75 -4.82 -0.45
N CYS A 57 -3.83 -3.87 0.49
CA CYS A 57 -4.92 -2.90 0.59
C CYS A 57 -5.13 -2.12 -0.70
N LEU A 58 -4.04 -1.59 -1.26
CA LEU A 58 -4.10 -0.79 -2.49
C LEU A 58 -4.41 -1.65 -3.72
N THR A 59 -3.91 -2.89 -3.77
CA THR A 59 -4.25 -3.83 -4.84
C THR A 59 -5.74 -4.14 -4.81
N LEU A 60 -6.28 -4.47 -3.63
CA LEU A 60 -7.71 -4.69 -3.44
C LEU A 60 -8.54 -3.47 -3.87
N PHE A 61 -8.10 -2.27 -3.50
CA PHE A 61 -8.74 -1.03 -3.92
C PHE A 61 -8.80 -0.90 -5.45
N PHE A 62 -7.66 -0.96 -6.14
CA PHE A 62 -7.61 -0.76 -7.59
C PHE A 62 -8.34 -1.87 -8.35
N ASP A 63 -8.27 -3.11 -7.88
CA ASP A 63 -9.01 -4.24 -8.44
C ASP A 63 -10.52 -4.03 -8.36
N ARG A 64 -11.02 -3.56 -7.20
CA ARG A 64 -12.44 -3.26 -7.02
C ARG A 64 -12.86 -2.04 -7.83
N ALA A 65 -12.05 -0.97 -7.82
CA ALA A 65 -12.30 0.21 -8.65
C ALA A 65 -12.42 -0.14 -10.14
N ALA A 66 -11.55 -1.01 -10.67
CA ALA A 66 -11.63 -1.45 -12.06
C ALA A 66 -12.89 -2.27 -12.39
N ARG A 67 -13.46 -2.97 -11.40
CA ARG A 67 -14.71 -3.74 -11.55
C ARG A 67 -15.95 -2.87 -11.44
N LEU A 68 -15.94 -1.88 -10.55
CA LEU A 68 -17.08 -1.00 -10.28
C LEU A 68 -17.28 0.05 -11.37
N MET A 69 -16.22 0.39 -12.10
CA MET A 69 -16.25 1.48 -13.07
C MET A 69 -16.29 0.96 -14.50
N GLU A 70 -17.26 1.45 -15.28
CA GLU A 70 -17.33 1.19 -16.72
C GLU A 70 -16.44 2.13 -17.53
N SER A 71 -16.15 3.32 -16.99
CA SER A 71 -15.38 4.36 -17.68
C SER A 71 -14.50 5.17 -16.73
N CYS A 72 -13.41 5.72 -17.26
CA CYS A 72 -12.49 6.58 -16.54
C CYS A 72 -13.07 7.97 -16.24
N GLY A 73 -14.09 8.42 -16.97
CA GLY A 73 -14.68 9.76 -16.89
C GLY A 73 -14.91 10.27 -15.47
N PRO A 74 -15.70 9.55 -14.64
CA PRO A 74 -16.03 9.96 -13.28
C PRO A 74 -14.91 9.75 -12.25
N LEU A 75 -13.78 9.12 -12.61
CA LEU A 75 -12.66 8.93 -11.68
C LEU A 75 -12.01 10.27 -11.31
N PRO A 76 -11.54 10.41 -10.05
CA PRO A 76 -10.65 11.49 -9.65
C PRO A 76 -9.44 11.59 -10.58
N GLN A 77 -8.90 12.80 -10.75
CA GLN A 77 -7.85 13.05 -11.74
C GLN A 77 -6.63 12.13 -11.57
N LYS A 78 -6.11 11.98 -10.34
CA LYS A 78 -4.95 11.12 -10.08
C LYS A 78 -5.24 9.64 -10.33
N THR A 79 -6.43 9.18 -9.95
CA THR A 79 -6.87 7.81 -10.21
C THR A 79 -7.01 7.55 -11.71
N LYS A 80 -7.55 8.51 -12.46
CA LYS A 80 -7.63 8.47 -13.93
C LYS A 80 -6.25 8.44 -14.59
N GLU A 81 -5.32 9.27 -14.13
CA GLU A 81 -3.93 9.26 -14.59
C GLU A 81 -3.29 7.88 -14.39
N TYR A 82 -3.52 7.25 -13.24
CA TYR A 82 -2.99 5.92 -12.94
C TYR A 82 -3.64 4.81 -13.78
N ALA A 83 -4.97 4.86 -13.96
CA ALA A 83 -5.74 3.92 -14.79
C ALA A 83 -5.35 3.95 -16.29
N LEU A 84 -4.73 5.03 -16.75
CA LEU A 84 -4.33 5.22 -18.15
C LEU A 84 -2.81 5.16 -18.33
N PHE A 85 -2.06 4.90 -17.27
CA PHE A 85 -0.60 4.98 -17.26
C PHE A 85 0.06 4.08 -18.31
N SER A 86 -0.37 2.82 -18.39
CA SER A 86 0.15 1.86 -19.37
C SER A 86 -0.15 2.27 -20.81
N GLU A 87 -1.31 2.87 -21.06
CA GLU A 87 -1.71 3.34 -22.38
C GLU A 87 -0.92 4.59 -22.78
N MET A 88 -0.75 5.54 -21.86
CA MET A 88 0.12 6.70 -22.09
C MET A 88 1.56 6.27 -22.41
N LYS A 89 2.10 5.26 -21.72
CA LYS A 89 3.42 4.69 -22.00
C LYS A 89 3.48 4.06 -23.39
N ARG A 90 2.45 3.28 -23.76
CA ARG A 90 2.33 2.66 -25.09
C ARG A 90 2.33 3.72 -26.19
N ILE A 91 1.50 4.77 -26.07
CA ILE A 91 1.40 5.86 -27.04
C ILE A 91 2.76 6.54 -27.21
N ARG A 92 3.45 6.87 -26.10
CA ARG A 92 4.80 7.47 -26.14
C ARG A 92 5.87 6.61 -26.83
N SER A 93 5.65 5.29 -26.93
CA SER A 93 6.57 4.36 -27.61
C SER A 93 6.23 4.10 -29.08
N LEU A 94 5.18 4.70 -29.63
CA LEU A 94 4.77 4.48 -31.02
C LEU A 94 5.72 5.14 -32.03
N PRO A 95 5.84 4.57 -33.24
CA PRO A 95 6.47 5.25 -34.37
C PRO A 95 5.74 6.55 -34.72
N ALA A 96 6.46 7.52 -35.30
CA ALA A 96 5.91 8.83 -35.67
C ALA A 96 4.67 8.74 -36.58
N ALA A 97 4.60 7.73 -37.46
CA ALA A 97 3.47 7.51 -38.36
C ALA A 97 2.14 7.24 -37.63
N ASP A 98 2.18 6.57 -36.48
CA ASP A 98 0.99 6.17 -35.72
C ASP A 98 0.72 7.08 -34.51
N PHE A 99 1.73 7.84 -34.09
CA PHE A 99 1.71 8.62 -32.85
C PHE A 99 0.59 9.67 -32.84
N LEU A 100 0.53 10.53 -33.87
CA LEU A 100 -0.39 11.67 -33.89
C LEU A 100 -1.86 11.21 -33.87
N HIS A 101 -2.21 10.28 -34.76
CA HIS A 101 -3.57 9.73 -34.84
C HIS A 101 -3.99 9.03 -33.54
N THR A 102 -3.08 8.26 -32.93
CA THR A 102 -3.39 7.57 -31.67
C THR A 102 -3.55 8.56 -30.53
N LEU A 103 -2.74 9.63 -30.48
CA LEU A 103 -2.84 10.66 -29.45
C LEU A 103 -4.16 11.45 -29.54
N GLU A 104 -4.59 11.82 -30.74
CA GLU A 104 -5.88 12.49 -30.97
C GLU A 104 -7.08 11.59 -30.58
N THR A 105 -7.02 10.32 -30.96
CA THR A 105 -8.01 9.31 -30.56
C THR A 105 -8.02 9.12 -29.05
N PHE A 106 -6.85 9.07 -28.42
CA PHE A 106 -6.73 8.97 -26.96
C PHE A 106 -7.37 10.19 -26.28
N ALA A 107 -7.03 11.41 -26.72
CA ALA A 107 -7.55 12.65 -26.15
C ALA A 107 -9.08 12.74 -26.20
N THR A 108 -9.70 12.21 -27.26
CA THR A 108 -11.16 12.22 -27.44
C THR A 108 -11.86 11.07 -26.72
N THR A 109 -11.19 9.93 -26.49
CA THR A 109 -11.80 8.73 -25.90
C THR A 109 -11.45 8.49 -24.43
N THR A 110 -10.47 9.20 -23.87
CA THR A 110 -9.93 9.04 -22.50
C THR A 110 -11.02 8.81 -21.45
N GLY A 111 -12.09 9.61 -21.46
CA GLY A 111 -13.17 9.51 -20.48
C GLY A 111 -14.06 8.28 -20.62
N SER A 112 -14.14 7.68 -21.81
CA SER A 112 -14.99 6.52 -22.10
C SER A 112 -14.24 5.19 -21.95
N GLN A 113 -12.92 5.21 -21.79
CA GLN A 113 -12.13 3.99 -21.63
C GLN A 113 -12.39 3.35 -20.28
N LYS A 114 -12.50 2.02 -20.24
CA LYS A 114 -12.57 1.26 -18.99
C LYS A 114 -11.23 1.38 -18.24
N PRO A 115 -11.23 1.67 -16.92
CA PRO A 115 -9.98 1.81 -16.17
C PRO A 115 -9.17 0.52 -16.12
N ARG A 116 -7.83 0.65 -16.26
CA ARG A 116 -6.86 -0.44 -16.13
C ARG A 116 -5.69 0.01 -15.28
N PHE A 117 -5.70 -0.36 -14.01
CA PHE A 117 -4.62 -0.02 -13.11
C PHE A 117 -3.42 -0.95 -13.30
N PRO A 118 -2.18 -0.43 -13.25
CA PRO A 118 -1.00 -1.28 -13.17
C PRO A 118 -0.87 -1.90 -11.77
N ASP A 119 0.04 -2.87 -11.63
CA ASP A 119 0.35 -3.46 -10.33
C ASP A 119 0.86 -2.41 -9.34
N VAL A 120 0.50 -2.58 -8.07
CA VAL A 120 1.00 -1.72 -6.99
C VAL A 120 2.49 -1.99 -6.76
N ASP A 121 3.31 -1.01 -7.15
CA ASP A 121 4.75 -1.04 -7.01
C ASP A 121 5.23 -0.22 -5.81
N THR A 122 5.75 -0.92 -4.80
CA THR A 122 6.32 -0.32 -3.58
C THR A 122 7.76 0.14 -3.77
N LYS A 123 8.30 0.09 -5.00
CA LYS A 123 9.69 0.46 -5.35
C LYS A 123 10.73 -0.32 -4.54
N SER A 124 10.41 -1.58 -4.22
CA SER A 124 11.17 -2.49 -3.32
C SER A 124 11.36 -2.00 -1.88
N ASN A 125 10.88 -0.80 -1.55
CA ASN A 125 11.02 -0.16 -0.25
C ASN A 125 9.88 0.83 -0.05
N LEU A 126 8.90 0.46 0.77
CA LEU A 126 7.74 1.31 1.04
C LEU A 126 8.09 2.46 2.00
N TRP A 127 8.88 3.43 1.53
CA TRP A 127 9.08 4.68 2.25
C TRP A 127 7.77 5.45 2.36
N PRO A 128 7.59 6.33 3.37
CA PRO A 128 6.33 7.08 3.53
C PRO A 128 5.91 7.85 2.27
N ASN A 129 6.85 8.50 1.59
CA ASN A 129 6.58 9.19 0.33
C ASN A 129 6.13 8.24 -0.80
N VAL A 130 6.61 6.99 -0.81
CA VAL A 130 6.15 5.99 -1.79
C VAL A 130 4.72 5.57 -1.49
N LEU A 131 4.38 5.36 -0.20
CA LEU A 131 3.01 5.06 0.19
C LEU A 131 2.07 6.25 -0.10
N GLU A 132 2.50 7.48 0.17
CA GLU A 132 1.75 8.70 -0.15
C GLU A 132 1.48 8.85 -1.65
N ASP A 133 2.47 8.59 -2.51
CA ASP A 133 2.29 8.59 -3.96
C ASP A 133 1.19 7.58 -4.38
N LEU A 134 1.22 6.37 -3.81
CA LEU A 134 0.24 5.33 -4.11
C LEU A 134 -1.16 5.69 -3.59
N LEU A 135 -1.26 6.25 -2.38
CA LEU A 135 -2.51 6.72 -1.79
C LEU A 135 -3.12 7.88 -2.60
N ALA A 136 -2.29 8.76 -3.14
CA ALA A 136 -2.74 9.84 -4.02
C ALA A 136 -3.38 9.30 -5.31
N PHE A 137 -2.86 8.21 -5.90
CA PHE A 137 -3.53 7.55 -7.02
C PHE A 137 -4.86 6.90 -6.62
N ALA A 138 -4.97 6.43 -5.39
CA ALA A 138 -6.21 5.90 -4.85
C ALA A 138 -7.21 6.98 -4.38
N ASP A 139 -6.81 8.26 -4.39
CA ASP A 139 -7.59 9.36 -3.83
C ASP A 139 -7.93 9.11 -2.34
N ILE A 140 -6.95 8.59 -1.60
CA ILE A 140 -7.05 8.25 -0.18
C ILE A 140 -6.12 9.14 0.63
N SER A 141 -6.62 9.65 1.76
CA SER A 141 -5.80 10.26 2.81
C SER A 141 -5.68 9.31 3.99
N CYS A 142 -4.46 9.09 4.49
CA CYS A 142 -4.17 8.20 5.60
C CYS A 142 -3.34 8.97 6.66
N PRO A 143 -3.99 9.72 7.57
CA PRO A 143 -3.31 10.61 8.53
C PRO A 143 -2.26 9.92 9.41
N SER A 144 -2.45 8.63 9.69
CA SER A 144 -1.50 7.82 10.45
C SER A 144 -0.12 7.73 9.79
N VAL A 145 -0.01 7.83 8.46
CA VAL A 145 1.28 7.82 7.73
C VAL A 145 2.10 9.05 8.10
N ASP A 146 1.48 10.23 8.06
CA ASP A 146 2.15 11.48 8.45
C ASP A 146 2.49 11.50 9.93
N LYS A 147 1.54 11.10 10.77
CA LYS A 147 1.73 10.99 12.23
C LYS A 147 2.94 10.12 12.57
N ASN A 148 3.12 9.01 11.87
CA ASN A 148 4.16 8.03 12.14
C ASN A 148 5.37 8.11 11.18
N ARG A 149 5.47 9.16 10.36
CA ARG A 149 6.45 9.29 9.27
C ARG A 149 7.89 9.01 9.70
N VAL A 150 8.31 9.55 10.85
CA VAL A 150 9.68 9.37 11.37
C VAL A 150 9.94 7.91 11.74
N LEU A 151 8.97 7.25 12.37
CA LEU A 151 9.07 5.84 12.74
C LEU A 151 9.09 4.96 11.50
N LEU A 152 8.20 5.20 10.54
CA LEU A 152 8.18 4.48 9.25
C LEU A 152 9.51 4.63 8.48
N LYS A 153 10.08 5.84 8.39
CA LYS A 153 11.42 6.03 7.80
C LYS A 153 12.48 5.21 8.53
N THR A 154 12.40 5.14 9.86
CA THR A 154 13.32 4.33 10.67
C THR A 154 13.12 2.84 10.40
N LEU A 155 11.88 2.37 10.29
CA LEU A 155 11.53 0.99 9.98
C LEU A 155 12.16 0.57 8.64
N VAL A 156 11.91 1.32 7.57
CA VAL A 156 12.44 1.03 6.22
C VAL A 156 13.97 1.11 6.22
N GLY A 157 14.55 2.17 6.78
CA GLY A 157 16.00 2.35 6.81
C GLY A 157 16.73 1.23 7.54
N LYS A 158 16.25 0.84 8.73
CA LYS A 158 16.85 -0.27 9.49
C LYS A 158 16.64 -1.62 8.79
N ARG A 159 15.48 -1.88 8.18
CA ARG A 159 15.28 -3.10 7.37
C ARG A 159 16.28 -3.14 6.22
N ASN A 160 16.49 -2.03 5.52
CA ASN A 160 17.45 -1.95 4.40
C ASN A 160 18.87 -2.25 4.88
N GLY A 161 19.28 -1.66 6.00
CA GLY A 161 20.59 -1.96 6.59
C GLY A 161 20.73 -3.44 6.95
N ILE A 162 19.71 -4.06 7.55
CA ILE A 162 19.71 -5.50 7.85
C ILE A 162 19.85 -6.34 6.58
N ALA A 163 19.07 -6.03 5.53
CA ALA A 163 19.11 -6.74 4.25
C ALA A 163 20.45 -6.59 3.51
N HIS A 164 21.13 -5.45 3.68
CA HIS A 164 22.47 -5.20 3.15
C HIS A 164 23.61 -5.72 4.05
N GLY A 165 23.31 -6.48 5.11
CA GLY A 165 24.31 -7.08 5.99
C GLY A 165 24.98 -6.09 6.95
N GLN A 166 24.41 -4.89 7.13
CA GLN A 166 24.96 -3.90 8.04
C GLN A 166 24.70 -4.28 9.52
N ALA A 167 25.61 -3.83 10.39
CA ALA A 167 25.53 -3.97 11.84
C ALA A 167 24.49 -3.00 12.45
N VAL A 168 23.25 -3.07 11.99
CA VAL A 168 22.11 -2.34 12.54
C VAL A 168 21.73 -2.95 13.90
N SER A 169 21.69 -2.12 14.94
CA SER A 169 21.14 -2.49 16.23
C SER A 169 19.61 -2.35 16.24
N ALA A 170 18.96 -3.39 16.72
CA ALA A 170 17.53 -3.41 17.02
C ALA A 170 17.37 -3.85 18.47
N SER A 171 16.55 -3.14 19.23
CA SER A 171 16.20 -3.49 20.61
C SER A 171 14.71 -3.80 20.68
N TYR A 172 14.29 -4.62 21.64
CA TYR A 172 12.88 -4.90 21.85
C TYR A 172 12.06 -3.64 22.21
N PRO A 173 12.53 -2.72 23.06
CA PRO A 173 11.84 -1.45 23.29
C PRO A 173 11.65 -0.60 22.04
N ASP A 174 12.65 -0.57 21.15
CA ASP A 174 12.51 0.15 19.87
C ASP A 174 11.54 -0.57 18.92
N TYR A 175 11.59 -1.90 18.88
CA TYR A 175 10.64 -2.71 18.12
C TYR A 175 9.20 -2.39 18.53
N LEU A 176 8.88 -2.33 19.83
CA LEU A 176 7.52 -2.04 20.31
C LEU A 176 7.00 -0.67 19.85
N LYS A 177 7.88 0.34 19.77
CA LYS A 177 7.53 1.66 19.23
C LYS A 177 7.18 1.58 17.74
N GLN A 178 7.96 0.82 16.98
CA GLN A 178 7.70 0.61 15.54
C GLN A 178 6.44 -0.21 15.31
N GLU A 179 6.24 -1.29 16.07
CA GLU A 179 5.08 -2.15 15.95
C GLU A 179 3.79 -1.35 16.16
N LYS A 180 3.75 -0.51 17.20
CA LYS A 180 2.60 0.37 17.44
C LYS A 180 2.34 1.30 16.25
N ALA A 181 3.37 1.95 15.72
CA ALA A 181 3.25 2.85 14.58
C ALA A 181 2.77 2.14 13.31
N VAL A 182 3.26 0.92 13.06
CA VAL A 182 2.84 0.08 11.94
C VAL A 182 1.38 -0.32 12.09
N TYR A 183 0.94 -0.77 13.27
CA TYR A 183 -0.47 -1.10 13.49
C TYR A 183 -1.40 0.10 13.29
N GLU A 184 -1.03 1.28 13.82
CA GLU A 184 -1.81 2.50 13.58
C GLU A 184 -2.00 2.78 12.08
N VAL A 185 -0.95 2.58 11.28
CA VAL A 185 -1.00 2.79 9.83
C VAL A 185 -1.80 1.69 9.13
N MET A 186 -1.62 0.43 9.51
CA MET A 186 -2.35 -0.70 8.92
C MET A 186 -3.86 -0.59 9.19
N TYR A 187 -4.27 -0.22 10.40
CA TYR A 187 -5.69 -0.06 10.74
C TYR A 187 -6.34 1.14 10.05
N ASP A 188 -5.67 2.29 10.07
CA ASP A 188 -6.15 3.48 9.37
C ASP A 188 -6.25 3.17 7.87
N LEU A 189 -5.23 2.55 7.27
CA LEU A 189 -5.27 2.18 5.85
C LEU A 189 -6.45 1.26 5.51
N ALA A 190 -6.72 0.25 6.34
CA ALA A 190 -7.87 -0.64 6.15
C ALA A 190 -9.19 0.16 6.14
N TYR A 191 -9.36 1.03 7.13
CA TYR A 191 -10.54 1.88 7.27
C TYR A 191 -10.69 2.83 6.08
N GLN A 192 -9.62 3.53 5.68
CA GLN A 192 -9.66 4.52 4.60
C GLN A 192 -9.93 3.87 3.24
N VAL A 193 -9.41 2.66 2.99
CA VAL A 193 -9.71 1.92 1.75
C VAL A 193 -11.17 1.51 1.68
N ASP A 194 -11.73 0.96 2.76
CA ASP A 194 -13.15 0.60 2.80
C ASP A 194 -14.04 1.85 2.64
N ALA A 195 -13.73 2.92 3.38
CA ALA A 195 -14.44 4.19 3.28
C ALA A 195 -14.39 4.77 1.86
N ARG A 196 -13.23 4.72 1.19
CA ARG A 196 -13.09 5.24 -0.17
C ARG A 196 -13.91 4.47 -1.18
N LEU A 197 -13.97 3.14 -1.08
CA LEU A 197 -14.80 2.29 -1.94
C LEU A 197 -16.31 2.48 -1.70
N LYS A 198 -16.70 3.03 -0.54
CA LYS A 198 -18.08 3.39 -0.19
C LYS A 198 -18.43 4.85 -0.51
N ALA A 199 -17.56 5.57 -1.21
CA ALA A 199 -17.78 6.94 -1.65
C ALA A 199 -17.81 7.05 -3.19
N GLU A 200 -18.45 8.10 -3.70
CA GLU A 200 -18.45 8.43 -5.13
C GLU A 200 -17.01 8.46 -5.70
N PRO A 201 -16.76 7.96 -6.92
CA PRO A 201 -17.74 7.41 -7.87
C PRO A 201 -17.95 5.89 -7.74
N PHE A 202 -17.46 5.25 -6.68
CA PHE A 202 -17.44 3.79 -6.54
C PHE A 202 -18.73 3.22 -5.92
N THR A 203 -19.60 4.09 -5.44
CA THR A 203 -20.96 3.75 -5.04
C THR A 203 -21.82 3.49 -6.28
N ALA A 204 -22.62 2.41 -6.26
CA ALA A 204 -23.62 2.23 -7.30
C ALA A 204 -24.57 3.43 -7.28
N PRO A 205 -24.98 3.99 -8.44
CA PRO A 205 -25.99 5.03 -8.47
C PRO A 205 -27.23 4.49 -7.74
N ALA A 206 -27.75 5.26 -6.78
CA ALA A 206 -29.00 4.90 -6.13
C ALA A 206 -30.04 4.67 -7.23
N VAL A 207 -30.50 3.42 -7.35
CA VAL A 207 -31.59 3.07 -8.25
C VAL A 207 -32.74 3.98 -7.85
N SER A 208 -33.02 4.98 -8.67
CA SER A 208 -34.17 5.84 -8.50
C SER A 208 -35.37 4.94 -8.81
N ILE A 209 -36.02 4.44 -7.77
CA ILE A 209 -37.30 3.72 -7.85
C ILE A 209 -38.40 4.73 -8.17
#